data_AF-A0A7C4VSK8-F1
#
_entry.id   AF-A0A7C4VSK8-F1
#
_cell.length_a   1.000
_cell.length_b   1.000
_cell.length_c   1.000
_cell.angle_alpha   90.00
_cell.angle_beta   90.00
_cell.angle_gamma   90.00
#
_symmetry.space_group_name_H-M   'P 1'
#
loop_
_entity.id
_entity.type
_entity.pdbx_description
1 polymer ?
#
loop_
_entity_poly.entity_id
_entity_poly.type
_entity_poly.pdbx_seq_one_letter_code
_entity_poly.pdbx_strand_id
1 'polypeptide(L)'
;IHANRGQKTMDVIGILPKLHGRAIHDGWKSYWAYQRTHALCNAHHLRELEFLKERYPQNWVIELADLLIEIKEAVEVEKATQHSCLSTEQLANFNQRYDWLIEQGFKANAHPSRLKDNR
;
A
#
# COMPACT_ATOMS: atom_id res chain seq x y z
N ILE A 1 10.83 -22.76 -13.99
CA ILE A 1 9.62 -22.25 -13.31
C ILE A 1 9.22 -23.29 -12.26
N HIS A 2 9.21 -22.96 -10.96
CA HIS A 2 8.77 -23.91 -9.91
C HIS A 2 7.26 -24.13 -10.01
N ALA A 3 6.82 -25.40 -9.94
CA ALA A 3 5.42 -25.79 -10.04
C ALA A 3 4.55 -25.30 -8.86
N ASN A 4 5.19 -24.88 -7.77
CA ASN A 4 4.54 -24.37 -6.57
C ASN A 4 4.73 -22.83 -6.49
N ARG A 5 3.67 -22.11 -6.12
CA ARG A 5 3.72 -20.70 -5.71
C ARG A 5 3.45 -20.59 -4.21
N GLY A 6 3.85 -19.48 -3.61
CA GLY A 6 3.54 -19.14 -2.22
C GLY A 6 4.69 -19.46 -1.26
N GLN A 7 4.36 -19.59 0.03
CA GLN A 7 5.32 -19.68 1.13
C GLN A 7 6.38 -20.77 0.90
N LYS A 8 5.97 -22.01 0.55
CA LYS A 8 6.89 -23.13 0.33
C LYS A 8 7.99 -22.83 -0.70
N THR A 9 7.66 -22.09 -1.76
CA THR A 9 8.63 -21.71 -2.79
C THR A 9 9.54 -20.59 -2.30
N MET A 10 9.00 -19.64 -1.55
CA MET A 10 9.79 -18.58 -0.91
C MET A 10 10.75 -19.13 0.16
N ASP A 11 10.35 -20.15 0.91
CA ASP A 11 11.20 -20.85 1.88
C ASP A 11 12.40 -21.50 1.18
N VAL A 12 12.15 -22.19 0.06
CA VAL A 12 13.21 -22.81 -0.77
C VAL A 12 14.17 -21.76 -1.33
N ILE A 13 13.65 -20.61 -1.77
CA ILE A 13 14.47 -19.49 -2.25
C ILE A 13 15.31 -18.88 -1.11
N GLY A 14 14.83 -18.93 0.13
CA GLY A 14 15.62 -18.64 1.33
C GLY A 14 15.96 -17.17 1.56
N ILE A 15 15.34 -16.24 0.81
CA ILE A 15 15.57 -14.80 0.94
C ILE A 15 14.78 -14.20 2.12
N LEU A 16 13.45 -14.38 2.15
CA LEU A 16 12.59 -13.81 3.20
C LEU A 16 12.86 -14.35 4.61
N PRO A 17 13.16 -15.65 4.81
CA PRO A 17 13.54 -16.16 6.13
C PRO A 17 14.78 -15.47 6.71
N LYS A 18 15.70 -15.02 5.84
CA LYS A 18 16.99 -14.41 6.23
C LYS A 18 17.00 -12.89 6.16
N LEU A 19 15.88 -12.27 5.77
CA LEU A 19 15.80 -10.82 5.65
C LEU A 19 15.92 -10.15 7.03
N HIS A 20 16.79 -9.13 7.11
CA HIS A 20 16.87 -8.22 8.24
C HIS A 20 16.23 -6.88 7.88
N GLY A 21 15.49 -6.27 8.81
CA GLY A 21 14.78 -5.01 8.59
C GLY A 21 13.33 -5.20 8.12
N ARG A 22 12.84 -4.27 7.31
CA ARG A 22 11.44 -4.21 6.86
C ARG A 22 11.28 -4.80 5.47
N ALA A 23 10.38 -5.77 5.32
CA ALA A 23 9.99 -6.31 4.03
C ALA A 23 9.00 -5.36 3.35
N ILE A 24 9.38 -4.83 2.18
CA ILE A 24 8.49 -4.03 1.33
C ILE A 24 8.00 -4.93 0.19
N HIS A 25 6.71 -5.19 0.11
CA HIS A 25 6.13 -6.12 -0.88
C HIS A 25 4.74 -5.68 -1.33
N ASP A 26 4.15 -6.40 -2.27
CA ASP A 26 2.76 -6.19 -2.71
C ASP A 26 1.74 -6.73 -1.68
N GLY A 27 0.44 -6.65 -1.98
CA GLY A 27 -0.61 -7.16 -1.09
C GLY A 27 -0.69 -8.68 -0.95
N TRP A 28 0.27 -9.48 -1.47
CA TRP A 28 0.10 -10.92 -1.53
C TRP A 28 0.20 -11.59 -0.15
N LYS A 29 -0.85 -12.36 0.21
CA LYS A 29 -1.03 -13.00 1.52
C LYS A 29 0.17 -13.85 2.00
N SER A 30 0.91 -14.46 1.08
CA SER A 30 2.04 -15.35 1.44
C SER A 30 3.18 -14.64 2.17
N TYR A 31 3.38 -13.34 1.94
CA TYR A 31 4.43 -12.57 2.63
C TYR A 31 4.14 -12.41 4.12
N TRP A 32 2.88 -12.38 4.53
CA TRP A 32 2.47 -12.19 5.92
C TRP A 32 2.69 -13.41 6.81
N ALA A 33 3.08 -14.54 6.24
CA ALA A 33 3.43 -15.75 6.98
C ALA A 33 4.82 -15.66 7.66
N TYR A 34 5.63 -14.65 7.31
CA TYR A 34 6.96 -14.45 7.87
C TYR A 34 6.90 -13.46 9.02
N GLN A 35 7.54 -13.76 10.15
CA GLN A 35 7.60 -12.85 11.31
C GLN A 35 8.61 -11.72 11.06
N ARG A 36 8.23 -10.74 10.23
CA ARG A 36 9.04 -9.56 9.88
C ARG A 36 8.22 -8.29 10.06
N THR A 37 8.90 -7.15 10.05
CA THR A 37 8.20 -5.87 9.89
C THR A 37 7.82 -5.75 8.42
N HIS A 38 6.56 -5.45 8.13
CA HIS A 38 6.04 -5.35 6.76
C HIS A 38 5.68 -3.91 6.41
N ALA A 39 5.85 -3.56 5.14
CA ALA A 39 5.22 -2.42 4.51
C ALA A 39 4.77 -2.80 3.10
N LEU A 40 3.73 -2.15 2.63
CA LEU A 40 3.26 -2.31 1.26
C LEU A 40 4.04 -1.40 0.32
N CYS A 41 4.23 -1.86 -0.91
CA CYS A 41 4.99 -1.17 -1.93
C CYS A 41 4.11 -0.14 -2.66
N ASN A 42 4.43 1.14 -2.51
CA ASN A 42 3.69 2.23 -3.18
C ASN A 42 3.66 2.08 -4.71
N ALA A 43 4.69 1.52 -5.34
CA ALA A 43 4.68 1.29 -6.79
C ALA A 43 3.63 0.25 -7.22
N HIS A 44 3.34 -0.74 -6.37
CA HIS A 44 2.25 -1.69 -6.62
C HIS A 44 0.89 -1.03 -6.40
N HIS A 45 0.75 -0.22 -5.34
CA HIS A 45 -0.46 0.56 -5.11
C HIS A 45 -0.76 1.51 -6.27
N LEU A 46 0.23 2.22 -6.80
CA LEU A 46 0.04 3.09 -7.95
C LEU A 46 -0.47 2.33 -9.18
N ARG A 47 0.00 1.09 -9.41
CA ARG A 47 -0.52 0.25 -10.50
C ARG A 47 -1.97 -0.18 -10.27
N GLU A 48 -2.32 -0.54 -9.03
CA GLU A 48 -3.70 -0.87 -8.66
C GLU A 48 -4.63 0.34 -8.81
N LEU A 49 -4.18 1.53 -8.40
CA LEU A 49 -4.91 2.78 -8.53
C LEU A 49 -5.08 3.19 -10.00
N GLU A 50 -4.08 3.01 -10.86
CA GLU A 50 -4.24 3.28 -12.29
C GLU A 50 -5.30 2.36 -12.92
N PHE A 51 -5.31 1.07 -12.56
CA PHE A 51 -6.38 0.16 -12.99
C PHE A 51 -7.76 0.66 -12.52
N LEU A 52 -7.89 1.08 -11.25
CA LEU A 52 -9.14 1.61 -10.73
C LEU A 52 -9.55 2.90 -11.47
N LYS A 53 -8.62 3.79 -11.76
CA LYS A 53 -8.87 5.01 -12.53
C LYS A 53 -9.37 4.70 -13.94
N GLU A 54 -8.78 3.73 -14.63
CA GLU A 54 -9.19 3.34 -15.97
C GLU A 54 -10.55 2.62 -16.01
N ARG A 55 -10.84 1.79 -15.01
CA ARG A 55 -11.99 0.88 -15.03
C ARG A 55 -13.18 1.34 -14.19
N TYR A 56 -12.92 2.06 -13.11
CA TYR A 56 -13.89 2.50 -12.10
C TYR A 56 -13.52 3.90 -11.56
N PRO A 57 -13.47 4.93 -12.42
CA PRO A 57 -12.95 6.25 -12.06
C PRO A 57 -13.71 6.85 -10.88
N GLN A 58 -12.97 7.21 -9.84
CA GLN A 58 -13.46 7.89 -8.64
C GLN A 58 -12.41 8.92 -8.22
N ASN A 59 -12.84 10.11 -7.78
CA ASN A 59 -11.90 11.21 -7.47
C ASN A 59 -10.86 10.81 -6.42
N TRP A 60 -11.27 10.09 -5.37
CA TRP A 60 -10.35 9.65 -4.31
C TRP A 60 -9.22 8.74 -4.82
N VAL A 61 -9.43 8.00 -5.92
CA VAL A 61 -8.38 7.14 -6.54
C VAL A 61 -7.29 8.00 -7.15
N ILE A 62 -7.68 9.03 -7.91
CA ILE A 62 -6.76 9.95 -8.58
C ILE A 62 -6.00 10.75 -7.51
N GLU A 63 -6.73 11.33 -6.55
CA GLU A 63 -6.13 12.12 -5.48
C GLU A 63 -5.21 11.30 -4.58
N LEU A 64 -5.50 10.01 -4.36
CA LEU A 64 -4.61 9.11 -3.60
C LEU A 64 -3.36 8.75 -4.39
N ALA A 65 -3.46 8.54 -5.70
CA ALA A 65 -2.30 8.30 -6.55
C ALA A 65 -1.37 9.53 -6.56
N ASP A 66 -1.94 10.73 -6.72
CA ASP A 66 -1.20 11.99 -6.69
C ASP A 66 -0.55 12.22 -5.32
N LEU A 67 -1.27 11.97 -4.22
CA LEU A 67 -0.72 12.06 -2.86
C LEU A 67 0.48 11.13 -2.65
N LEU A 68 0.43 9.90 -3.15
CA LEU A 68 1.55 8.95 -3.04
C LEU A 68 2.79 9.41 -3.81
N ILE A 69 2.60 10.08 -4.96
CA ILE A 69 3.68 10.69 -5.74
C ILE A 69 4.26 11.90 -4.99
N GLU A 70 3.40 12.77 -4.46
CA GLU A 70 3.81 13.93 -3.66
C GLU A 70 4.62 13.54 -2.43
N ILE A 71 4.18 12.51 -1.68
CA ILE A 71 4.93 11.97 -0.54
C ILE A 71 6.31 11.47 -0.98
N LYS A 72 6.39 10.78 -2.12
CA LYS A 72 7.68 10.31 -2.66
C LYS A 72 8.58 11.49 -2.97
N GLU A 73 8.07 12.54 -3.62
CA GLU A 73 8.85 13.74 -3.96
C GLU A 73 9.34 14.47 -2.70
N ALA A 74 8.48 14.64 -1.70
CA ALA A 74 8.86 15.23 -0.41
C ALA A 74 9.99 14.43 0.27
N VAL A 75 9.91 13.10 0.26
CA VAL A 75 10.98 12.24 0.79
C VAL A 75 12.29 12.40 0.02
N GLU A 76 12.25 12.56 -1.30
CA GLU A 76 13.46 12.79 -2.10
C GLU A 76 14.09 14.15 -1.79
N VAL A 77 13.28 15.18 -1.52
CA VAL A 77 13.78 16.50 -1.06
C VAL A 77 14.51 16.38 0.27
N GLU A 78 13.91 15.72 1.28
CA GLU A 78 14.54 15.54 2.59
C GLU A 78 15.82 14.69 2.51
N LYS A 79 15.85 13.67 1.65
CA LYS A 79 17.08 12.91 1.41
C LYS A 79 18.19 13.76 0.80
N ALA A 80 17.84 14.65 -0.14
CA ALA A 80 18.80 15.56 -0.77
C ALA A 80 19.39 16.56 0.23
N THR A 81 18.64 16.92 1.28
CA THR A 81 19.10 17.77 2.40
C THR A 81 19.76 16.97 3.53
N GLN A 82 20.07 15.69 3.32
CA GLN A 82 20.69 14.76 4.28
C GLN A 82 19.83 14.48 5.53
N HIS A 83 18.53 14.77 5.49
CA HIS A 83 17.59 14.31 6.49
C HIS A 83 17.21 12.84 6.24
N SER A 84 17.01 12.10 7.33
CA SER A 84 16.67 10.67 7.27
C SER A 84 15.16 10.40 7.24
N CYS A 85 14.34 11.42 7.47
CA CYS A 85 12.90 11.34 7.52
C CYS A 85 12.25 12.70 7.20
N LEU A 86 10.96 12.67 6.86
CA LEU A 86 10.11 13.85 6.84
C LEU A 86 10.02 14.49 8.23
N SER A 87 9.75 15.79 8.29
CA SER A 87 9.41 16.47 9.53
C SER A 87 8.12 15.90 10.13
N THR A 88 7.95 16.06 11.45
CA THR A 88 6.72 15.63 12.14
C THR A 88 5.48 16.29 11.56
N GLU A 89 5.60 17.56 11.14
CA GLU A 89 4.51 18.31 10.53
C GLU A 89 4.12 17.77 9.15
N GLN A 90 5.11 17.55 8.26
CA GLN A 90 4.88 16.93 6.96
C GLN A 90 4.23 15.55 7.11
N LEU A 91 4.76 14.72 8.02
CA LEU A 91 4.23 13.38 8.25
C LEU A 91 2.78 13.42 8.76
N ALA A 92 2.46 14.31 9.69
CA ALA A 92 1.10 14.48 10.20
C ALA A 92 0.13 14.94 9.10
N ASN A 93 0.55 15.91 8.26
CA ASN A 93 -0.24 16.39 7.13
C ASN A 93 -0.53 15.27 6.12
N PHE A 94 0.49 14.51 5.73
CA PHE A 94 0.33 13.41 4.77
C PHE A 94 -0.55 12.30 5.31
N ASN A 95 -0.39 11.91 6.58
CA ASN A 95 -1.26 10.91 7.21
C ASN A 95 -2.72 11.37 7.24
N GLN A 96 -2.99 12.62 7.59
CA GLN A 96 -4.35 13.16 7.62
C GLN A 96 -5.01 13.12 6.23
N ARG A 97 -4.28 13.56 5.19
CA ARG A 97 -4.78 13.54 3.81
C ARG A 97 -5.01 12.12 3.31
N TYR A 98 -4.09 11.21 3.63
CA TYR A 98 -4.20 9.79 3.29
C TYR A 98 -5.45 9.17 3.91
N ASP A 99 -5.63 9.31 5.23
CA ASP A 99 -6.78 8.74 5.95
C ASP A 99 -8.11 9.32 5.43
N TRP A 100 -8.15 10.62 5.13
CA TRP A 100 -9.32 11.26 4.56
C TRP A 100 -9.70 10.69 3.19
N LEU A 101 -8.72 10.42 2.31
CA LEU A 101 -8.95 9.80 1.00
C LEU A 101 -9.44 8.36 1.12
N ILE A 102 -8.87 7.59 2.06
CA ILE A 102 -9.31 6.23 2.35
C ILE A 102 -10.76 6.23 2.84
N GLU A 103 -11.15 7.17 3.70
CA GLU A 103 -12.55 7.34 4.10
C GLU A 103 -13.47 7.66 2.92
N GLN A 104 -13.05 8.51 1.97
CA GLN A 104 -13.83 8.77 0.77
C GLN A 104 -14.00 7.49 -0.06
N GLY A 105 -12.94 6.68 -0.17
CA GLY A 105 -12.99 5.37 -0.80
C GLY A 105 -14.00 4.44 -0.14
N PHE A 106 -14.02 4.36 1.19
CA PHE A 106 -15.01 3.58 1.92
C PHE A 106 -16.44 4.08 1.72
N LYS A 107 -16.66 5.40 1.74
CA LYS A 107 -17.98 6.01 1.52
C LYS A 107 -18.50 5.75 0.11
N ALA A 108 -17.66 5.91 -0.90
CA ALA A 108 -18.01 5.69 -2.29
C ALA A 108 -18.24 4.21 -2.63
N ASN A 109 -17.63 3.29 -1.89
CA ASN A 109 -17.70 1.84 -2.12
C ASN A 109 -18.33 1.09 -0.93
N ALA A 110 -19.28 1.74 -0.24
CA ALA A 110 -19.98 1.12 0.88
C ALA A 110 -20.66 -0.18 0.42
N HIS A 111 -20.39 -1.29 1.12
CA HIS A 111 -21.07 -2.55 0.81
C HIS A 111 -22.59 -2.35 0.95
N PRO A 112 -23.39 -2.81 -0.03
CA PRO A 112 -24.83 -2.85 0.17
C PRO A 112 -25.12 -3.64 1.44
N SER A 113 -25.98 -3.09 2.30
CA SER A 113 -26.43 -3.80 3.49
C SER A 113 -26.95 -5.16 3.04
N ARG A 114 -26.40 -6.24 3.61
CA ARG A 114 -26.99 -7.57 3.41
C ARG A 114 -28.43 -7.45 3.89
N LEU A 115 -29.38 -7.50 2.96
CA LEU A 115 -30.77 -7.76 3.30
C LEU A 115 -30.73 -9.00 4.20
N LYS A 116 -31.21 -8.88 5.44
CA LYS A 116 -31.38 -10.05 6.30
C LYS A 116 -32.31 -10.99 5.54
N ASP A 117 -31.77 -12.11 5.06
CA ASP A 117 -32.56 -13.17 4.45
C ASP A 117 -33.42 -13.73 5.58
N ASN A 118 -34.69 -13.34 5.64
CA ASN A 118 -35.69 -13.92 6.53
C ASN A 118 -36.22 -15.20 5.89
N ARG A 119 -35.33 -16.17 5.62
CA ARG A 119 -35.69 -17.53 5.21
C ARG A 119 -35.20 -18.54 6.22
#